data_AF-X7S943-F1
#
_entry.id   AF-X7S943-F1
#
_cell.length_a   1.000
_cell.length_b   1.000
_cell.length_c   1.000
_cell.angle_alpha   90.00
_cell.angle_beta   90.00
_cell.angle_gamma   90.00
#
_symmetry.space_group_name_H-M   'P 1'
#
loop_
_entity.id
_entity.type
_entity.pdbx_description
1 polymer ?
#
loop_
_entity_poly.entity_id
_entity_poly.type
_entity_poly.pdbx_seq_one_letter_code
_entity_poly.pdbx_strand_id
1 'polypeptide(L)'
;MKKFLLCLFVLLSFSIFAEKITTDGKPHFDKMIGRKIHYTDTADSCKIIKKGNTYQLIFYGYDPETQKSSKETSTLKVYKKIYLLDKNGIVYGYDTAKKKVAFLREDLEVIYYEY
;
A
#
# COMPACT_ATOMS: atom_id res chain seq x y z
N MET A 1 -18.16 44.44 -19.27
CA MET A 1 -17.10 43.46 -18.96
C MET A 1 -17.59 42.52 -17.87
N LYS A 2 -18.16 41.36 -18.22
CA LYS A 2 -18.74 40.44 -17.20
C LYS A 2 -18.89 39.01 -17.72
N LYS A 3 -17.89 38.49 -18.42
CA LYS A 3 -17.87 37.09 -18.90
C LYS A 3 -16.51 36.39 -18.75
N PHE A 4 -15.48 37.08 -18.27
CA PHE A 4 -14.13 36.51 -18.18
C PHE A 4 -13.81 35.82 -16.84
N LEU A 5 -14.73 35.83 -15.86
CA LEU A 5 -14.47 35.28 -14.52
C LEU A 5 -14.99 33.85 -14.32
N LEU A 6 -15.80 33.31 -15.24
CA LEU A 6 -16.43 31.99 -15.04
C LEU A 6 -15.50 30.81 -15.37
N CYS A 7 -14.53 30.99 -16.29
CA CYS A 7 -13.60 29.91 -16.65
C CYS A 7 -12.46 29.72 -15.65
N LEU A 8 -12.16 30.71 -14.81
CA LEU A 8 -11.04 30.64 -13.86
C LEU A 8 -11.34 29.70 -12.68
N PHE A 9 -12.61 29.52 -12.31
CA PHE A 9 -13.01 28.59 -11.24
C PHE A 9 -13.05 27.12 -11.67
N VAL A 10 -13.28 26.83 -12.96
CA VAL A 10 -13.36 25.45 -13.48
C VAL A 10 -11.98 24.81 -13.64
N LEU A 11 -10.93 25.62 -13.79
CA LEU A 11 -9.54 25.13 -13.90
C LEU A 11 -8.87 24.88 -12.54
N LEU A 12 -9.37 25.48 -11.46
CA LEU A 12 -8.84 25.31 -10.09
C LEU A 12 -9.47 24.11 -9.35
N SER A 13 -10.47 23.44 -9.91
CA SER A 13 -11.19 22.35 -9.23
C SER A 13 -10.65 20.94 -9.52
N PHE A 14 -9.51 20.80 -10.21
CA PHE A 14 -8.73 19.56 -10.14
C PHE A 14 -8.03 19.49 -8.79
N SER A 15 -8.80 19.45 -7.70
CA SER A 15 -8.31 18.96 -6.43
C SER A 15 -7.87 17.52 -6.68
N ILE A 16 -6.55 17.29 -6.62
CA ILE A 16 -5.94 15.97 -6.66
C ILE A 16 -6.41 15.27 -5.39
N PHE A 17 -7.57 14.61 -5.45
CA PHE A 17 -8.08 13.84 -4.33
C PHE A 17 -7.18 12.62 -4.19
N ALA A 18 -6.43 12.59 -3.09
CA ALA A 18 -5.64 11.45 -2.73
C ALA A 18 -6.56 10.22 -2.54
N GLU A 19 -6.34 9.15 -3.32
CA GLU A 19 -7.18 7.95 -3.28
C GLU A 19 -7.11 7.32 -1.88
N LYS A 20 -8.25 7.00 -1.27
CA LYS A 20 -8.34 6.30 0.01
C LYS A 20 -8.76 4.85 -0.23
N ILE A 21 -8.22 3.94 0.58
CA ILE A 21 -8.57 2.51 0.50
C ILE A 21 -10.06 2.26 0.77
N THR A 22 -10.66 1.33 0.02
CA THR A 22 -12.03 0.87 0.32
C THR A 22 -12.01 -0.36 1.23
N THR A 23 -12.64 -0.28 2.41
CA THR A 23 -12.67 -1.35 3.41
C THR A 23 -14.11 -1.65 3.90
N ASP A 24 -14.38 -2.91 4.22
CA ASP A 24 -15.61 -3.35 4.92
C ASP A 24 -15.43 -3.38 6.46
N GLY A 25 -14.32 -2.82 6.98
CA GLY A 25 -14.00 -2.80 8.40
C GLY A 25 -13.42 -4.11 8.94
N LYS A 26 -13.09 -5.09 8.08
CA LYS A 26 -12.44 -6.34 8.47
C LYS A 26 -10.96 -6.36 8.09
N PRO A 27 -10.11 -7.14 8.80
CA PRO A 27 -8.67 -7.15 8.55
C PRO A 27 -8.23 -7.76 7.21
N HIS A 28 -8.98 -8.76 6.70
CA HIS A 28 -8.63 -9.54 5.50
C HIS A 28 -7.16 -10.01 5.46
N PHE A 29 -6.57 -10.29 6.63
CA PHE A 29 -5.18 -10.73 6.74
C PHE A 29 -4.94 -12.06 6.01
N ASP A 30 -5.95 -12.92 5.91
CA ASP A 30 -5.94 -14.16 5.13
C ASP A 30 -5.68 -13.91 3.64
N LYS A 31 -6.09 -12.75 3.10
CA LYS A 31 -5.84 -12.37 1.70
C LYS A 31 -4.42 -11.91 1.45
N MET A 32 -3.66 -11.56 2.49
CA MET A 32 -2.32 -11.00 2.37
C MET A 32 -1.22 -11.97 2.82
N ILE A 33 -1.52 -12.80 3.83
CA ILE A 33 -0.55 -13.69 4.46
C ILE A 33 -0.22 -14.88 3.56
N GLY A 34 1.07 -15.25 3.54
CA GLY A 34 1.53 -16.51 2.97
C GLY A 34 1.80 -16.48 1.47
N ARG A 35 1.36 -15.44 0.75
CA ARG A 35 1.63 -15.24 -0.68
C ARG A 35 2.70 -14.18 -0.95
N LYS A 36 3.24 -14.20 -2.16
CA LYS A 36 4.15 -13.18 -2.67
C LYS A 36 3.34 -12.00 -3.19
N ILE A 37 3.74 -10.79 -2.82
CA ILE A 37 3.12 -9.52 -3.18
C ILE A 37 4.17 -8.72 -3.93
N HIS A 38 3.88 -8.33 -5.16
CA HIS A 38 4.82 -7.60 -6.00
C HIS A 38 4.61 -6.09 -5.87
N TYR A 39 5.70 -5.35 -5.79
CA TYR A 39 5.67 -3.89 -5.86
C TYR A 39 5.42 -3.47 -7.31
N THR A 40 4.72 -2.36 -7.49
CA THR A 40 4.50 -1.80 -8.84
C THR A 40 5.82 -1.21 -9.35
N ASP A 41 6.08 -1.39 -10.65
CA ASP A 41 7.25 -0.84 -11.38
C ASP A 41 8.64 -1.30 -10.89
N THR A 42 8.71 -2.34 -10.06
CA THR A 42 10.01 -2.92 -9.63
C THR A 42 10.00 -4.45 -9.70
N ALA A 43 11.19 -5.06 -9.73
CA ALA A 43 11.33 -6.51 -9.59
C ALA A 43 11.19 -6.99 -8.13
N ASP A 44 11.05 -6.05 -7.20
CA ASP A 44 10.99 -6.32 -5.78
C ASP A 44 9.66 -6.96 -5.40
N SER A 45 9.66 -7.65 -4.27
CA SER A 45 8.45 -8.21 -3.72
C SER A 45 8.54 -8.34 -2.21
N CYS A 46 7.41 -8.56 -1.58
CA CYS A 46 7.37 -8.94 -0.19
C CYS A 46 6.49 -10.15 0.04
N LYS A 47 6.67 -10.76 1.21
CA LYS A 47 5.80 -11.82 1.73
C LYS A 47 5.50 -11.50 3.18
N ILE A 48 4.21 -11.42 3.51
CA ILE A 48 3.76 -11.28 4.89
C ILE A 48 3.51 -12.67 5.44
N ILE A 49 4.05 -12.97 6.61
CA ILE A 49 3.80 -14.23 7.33
C ILE A 49 3.34 -13.95 8.75
N LYS A 50 2.55 -14.89 9.29
CA LYS A 50 2.20 -14.92 10.71
C LYS A 50 3.04 -15.98 11.40
N LYS A 51 3.74 -15.61 12.48
CA LYS A 51 4.49 -16.52 13.35
C LYS A 51 3.98 -16.36 14.78
N GLY A 52 3.18 -17.33 15.21
CA GLY A 52 2.45 -17.25 16.47
C GLY A 52 1.55 -16.01 16.50
N ASN A 53 1.83 -15.09 17.43
CA ASN A 53 1.07 -13.85 17.60
C ASN A 53 1.68 -12.64 16.87
N THR A 54 2.77 -12.83 16.14
CA THR A 54 3.46 -11.73 15.43
C THR A 54 3.30 -11.86 13.92
N TYR A 55 3.29 -10.72 13.24
CA TYR A 55 3.36 -10.64 11.78
C TYR A 55 4.76 -10.20 11.36
N GLN A 56 5.30 -10.81 10.32
CA GLN A 56 6.61 -10.46 9.76
C GLN A 56 6.46 -10.14 8.27
N LEU A 57 7.13 -9.08 7.83
CA LEU A 57 7.36 -8.77 6.43
C LEU A 57 8.71 -9.33 6.04
N ILE A 58 8.75 -10.14 4.98
CA ILE A 58 9.98 -10.54 4.31
C ILE A 58 10.05 -9.76 3.01
N PHE A 59 10.99 -8.83 2.91
CA PHE A 59 11.30 -8.08 1.69
C PHE A 59 12.30 -8.88 0.85
N TYR A 60 12.10 -8.86 -0.47
CA TYR A 60 12.97 -9.44 -1.47
C TYR A 60 13.29 -8.35 -2.49
N GLY A 61 14.52 -7.84 -2.44
CA GLY A 61 15.00 -6.84 -3.39
C GLY A 61 15.84 -7.47 -4.49
N TYR A 62 15.81 -6.87 -5.68
CA TYR A 62 16.71 -7.21 -6.77
C TYR A 62 17.31 -5.95 -7.38
N ASP A 63 18.64 -5.85 -7.33
CA ASP A 63 19.39 -4.80 -8.00
C ASP A 63 19.80 -5.29 -9.41
N PRO A 64 19.24 -4.72 -10.48
CA PRO A 64 19.55 -5.13 -11.84
C PRO A 64 20.95 -4.72 -12.31
N GLU A 65 21.53 -3.65 -11.74
CA GLU A 65 22.86 -3.16 -12.11
C GLU A 65 23.94 -4.10 -11.59
N THR A 66 23.79 -4.55 -10.33
CA THR A 66 24.74 -5.48 -9.71
C THR A 66 24.35 -6.94 -9.82
N GLN A 67 23.15 -7.24 -10.35
CA GLN A 67 22.52 -8.56 -10.42
C GLN A 67 22.41 -9.26 -9.06
N LYS A 68 22.33 -8.50 -7.96
CA LYS A 68 22.29 -9.05 -6.60
C LYS A 68 20.88 -9.05 -6.03
N SER A 69 20.53 -10.15 -5.38
CA SER A 69 19.30 -10.26 -4.59
C SER A 69 19.56 -9.93 -3.13
N SER A 70 18.62 -9.26 -2.48
CA SER A 70 18.65 -8.98 -1.05
C SER A 70 17.40 -9.54 -0.37
N LYS A 71 17.52 -9.82 0.93
CA LYS A 71 16.42 -10.31 1.75
C LYS A 71 16.48 -9.66 3.12
N GLU A 72 15.40 -9.01 3.52
CA GLU A 72 15.27 -8.42 4.84
C GLU A 72 14.00 -8.94 5.51
N THR A 73 14.04 -9.14 6.83
CA THR A 73 12.85 -9.51 7.60
C THR A 73 12.63 -8.47 8.69
N SER A 74 11.40 -7.98 8.80
CA SER A 74 10.99 -7.02 9.82
C SER A 74 9.66 -7.41 10.44
N THR A 75 9.40 -6.95 11.66
CA THR A 75 8.13 -7.19 12.37
C THR A 75 7.11 -6.14 11.98
N LEU A 76 5.89 -6.57 11.70
CA LEU A 76 4.73 -5.72 11.44
C LEU A 76 3.88 -5.56 12.70
N LYS A 77 3.32 -4.36 12.89
CA LYS A 77 2.37 -4.06 13.96
C LYS A 77 0.95 -4.08 13.41
N VAL A 78 0.00 -4.63 14.16
CA VAL A 78 -1.42 -4.46 13.83
C VAL A 78 -1.79 -2.99 14.01
N TYR A 79 -2.25 -2.36 12.94
CA TYR A 79 -2.57 -0.94 12.89
C TYR A 79 -4.06 -0.73 12.63
N LYS A 80 -4.69 0.15 13.42
CA LYS A 80 -6.15 0.40 13.41
C LYS A 80 -6.99 -0.89 13.38
N LYS A 81 -6.49 -1.97 14.01
CA LYS A 81 -7.08 -3.32 14.09
C LYS A 81 -7.17 -4.11 12.76
N ILE A 82 -7.20 -3.44 11.61
CA ILE A 82 -7.48 -4.07 10.31
C ILE A 82 -6.33 -3.99 9.31
N TYR A 83 -5.24 -3.30 9.65
CA TYR A 83 -4.07 -3.14 8.79
C TYR A 83 -2.80 -3.67 9.46
N LEU A 84 -1.73 -3.78 8.67
CA LEU A 84 -0.38 -4.07 9.16
C LEU A 84 0.53 -2.88 8.84
N LEU A 85 1.31 -2.42 9.81
CA LEU A 85 2.23 -1.29 9.67
C LEU A 85 3.67 -1.77 9.81
N ASP A 86 4.53 -1.41 8.87
CA ASP A 86 5.97 -1.66 8.97
C ASP A 86 6.74 -0.53 9.68
N LYS A 87 8.04 -0.75 9.87
CA LYS A 87 8.93 0.20 10.57
C LYS A 87 9.16 1.51 9.80
N ASN A 88 8.84 1.55 8.51
CA ASN A 88 9.07 2.68 7.61
C ASN A 88 7.81 3.54 7.40
N GLY A 89 6.70 3.21 8.08
CA GLY A 89 5.44 3.95 7.93
C GLY A 89 4.53 3.45 6.81
N ILE A 90 4.86 2.32 6.15
CA ILE A 90 4.01 1.74 5.12
C ILE A 90 2.96 0.85 5.76
N VAL A 91 1.70 1.12 5.42
CA VAL A 91 0.54 0.37 5.88
C VAL A 91 0.07 -0.57 4.76
N TYR A 92 -0.07 -1.85 5.09
CA TYR A 92 -0.56 -2.89 4.19
C TYR A 92 -2.03 -3.19 4.54
N GLY A 93 -2.91 -3.08 3.55
CA GLY A 93 -4.33 -3.36 3.69
C GLY A 93 -4.90 -4.06 2.45
N TYR A 94 -6.05 -4.71 2.60
CA TYR A 94 -6.75 -5.30 1.46
C TYR A 94 -7.91 -4.39 1.04
N ASP A 95 -7.86 -3.91 -0.19
CA ASP A 95 -8.92 -3.10 -0.77
C ASP A 95 -10.05 -4.00 -1.26
N THR A 96 -11.23 -3.82 -0.66
CA THR A 96 -12.39 -4.67 -0.93
C THR A 96 -13.05 -4.39 -2.29
N ALA A 97 -12.90 -3.19 -2.83
CA ALA A 97 -13.42 -2.84 -4.16
C ALA A 97 -12.49 -3.37 -5.26
N LYS A 98 -11.17 -3.16 -5.12
CA LYS A 98 -10.18 -3.60 -6.11
C LYS A 98 -9.76 -5.06 -5.95
N LYS A 99 -10.07 -5.69 -4.81
CA LYS A 99 -9.70 -7.06 -4.45
C LYS A 99 -8.18 -7.29 -4.48
N LYS A 100 -7.41 -6.26 -4.13
CA LYS A 100 -5.95 -6.23 -4.17
C LYS A 100 -5.37 -5.73 -2.85
N VAL A 101 -4.15 -6.14 -2.55
CA VAL A 101 -3.36 -5.48 -1.50
C VAL A 101 -3.00 -4.07 -1.94
N ALA A 102 -3.24 -3.12 -1.05
CA ALA A 102 -2.87 -1.74 -1.18
C ALA A 102 -1.75 -1.41 -0.20
N PHE A 103 -0.82 -0.61 -0.67
CA PHE A 103 0.27 -0.02 0.10
C PHE A 103 -0.13 1.42 0.37
N LEU A 104 -0.23 1.78 1.65
CA LEU A 104 -0.81 3.03 2.08
C LEU A 104 0.18 3.83 2.93
N ARG A 105 -0.02 5.15 2.95
CA ARG A 105 0.51 6.00 4.01
C ARG A 105 -0.25 5.75 5.32
N GLU A 106 0.28 6.22 6.45
CA GLU A 106 -0.38 6.08 7.75
C GLU A 106 -1.77 6.74 7.83
N ASP A 107 -2.01 7.78 7.03
CA ASP A 107 -3.31 8.44 6.90
C ASP A 107 -4.29 7.68 5.99
N LEU A 108 -3.91 6.48 5.52
CA LEU A 108 -4.67 5.58 4.65
C LEU A 108 -4.85 6.07 3.21
N GLU A 109 -4.06 7.05 2.78
CA GLU A 109 -3.88 7.35 1.36
C GLU A 109 -3.18 6.19 0.65
N VAL A 110 -3.72 5.78 -0.49
CA VAL A 110 -3.15 4.74 -1.35
C VAL A 110 -1.91 5.30 -2.06
N ILE A 111 -0.79 4.61 -1.89
CA ILE A 111 0.45 4.86 -2.63
C ILE A 111 0.42 4.08 -3.94
N TYR A 112 0.18 2.76 -3.87
CA TYR A 112 -0.03 1.88 -5.03
C TYR A 112 -0.72 0.58 -4.60
N TYR A 113 -1.16 -0.18 -5.59
CA TYR A 113 -1.67 -1.54 -5.41
C TYR A 113 -0.59 -2.56 -5.78
N GLU A 114 -0.73 -3.78 -5.28
CA GLU A 114 0.05 -4.91 -5.78
C GLU A 114 -0.19 -5.13 -7.29
N TYR A 115 0.85 -5.59 -7.97
CA TYR A 115 0.80 -5.98 -9.38
C TYR A 115 0.09 -7.34 -9.53
#